data_AF-A0A061A5F8-F1
#
_entry.id   AF-A0A061A5F8-F1
#
_cell.length_a   1.000
_cell.length_b   1.000
_cell.length_c   1.000
_cell.angle_alpha   90.00
_cell.angle_beta   90.00
_cell.angle_gamma   90.00
#
_symmetry.space_group_name_H-M   'P 1'
#
loop_
_entity.id
_entity.type
_entity.pdbx_description
1 polymer ?
#
loop_
_entity_poly.entity_id
_entity_poly.type
_entity_poly.pdbx_seq_one_letter_code
_entity_poly.pdbx_strand_id
1 'polypeptide(L)'
;MRLIGEGQRPVIFNRVCAGLCSFLGEGYSSQLTIQDQRHIISLAFRMWSEVSPLEFIEDTSSPLADVDIKLGFGTGRHLGCNQKFDGTGREFAHAWFLGDIHFDDDEHLLHLTLAVGSACSKWQCMR
;
A
#
# COMPACT_ATOMS: atom_id res chain seq x y z
N MET A 1 14.11 -18.38 -12.33
CA MET A 1 14.20 -17.45 -13.48
C MET A 1 15.64 -17.44 -13.98
N ARG A 2 15.85 -17.67 -15.29
CA ARG A 2 17.17 -17.90 -15.91
C ARG A 2 18.10 -16.69 -15.75
N LEU A 3 19.33 -16.94 -15.33
CA LEU A 3 20.46 -16.02 -15.40
C LEU A 3 21.14 -16.18 -16.77
N ILE A 4 21.43 -15.07 -17.46
CA ILE A 4 22.28 -15.05 -18.65
C ILE A 4 23.42 -14.05 -18.45
N GLY A 5 24.66 -14.55 -18.57
CA GLY A 5 25.79 -13.94 -19.30
C GLY A 5 26.55 -12.77 -18.67
N GLU A 6 27.82 -13.03 -18.32
CA GLU A 6 28.84 -12.06 -17.88
C GLU A 6 29.26 -11.02 -18.95
N GLY A 7 29.68 -9.84 -18.49
CA GLY A 7 30.61 -8.98 -19.24
C GLY A 7 30.38 -7.47 -19.08
N GLN A 8 31.26 -6.81 -18.33
CA GLN A 8 31.37 -5.36 -18.07
C GLN A 8 30.47 -4.79 -16.95
N ARG A 9 31.09 -4.56 -15.80
CA ARG A 9 30.59 -3.61 -14.78
C ARG A 9 30.98 -2.19 -15.20
N PRO A 10 30.03 -1.25 -15.16
CA PRO A 10 30.28 0.07 -14.59
C PRO A 10 29.67 0.16 -13.19
N VAL A 11 30.31 0.98 -12.38
CA VAL A 11 29.98 1.28 -10.99
C VAL A 11 28.58 1.91 -10.89
N ILE A 12 27.87 1.51 -9.83
CA ILE A 12 26.51 1.87 -9.40
C ILE A 12 26.19 3.36 -9.55
N PHE A 13 25.13 3.70 -10.29
CA PHE A 13 24.13 4.75 -10.03
C PHE A 13 22.88 4.42 -10.89
N ASN A 14 21.66 4.57 -10.35
CA ASN A 14 20.34 4.32 -10.98
C ASN A 14 19.73 2.90 -10.90
N ARG A 15 19.58 2.35 -9.70
CA ARG A 15 18.39 1.54 -9.42
C ARG A 15 17.51 2.32 -8.46
N VAL A 16 16.60 3.11 -9.02
CA VAL A 16 15.33 3.31 -8.34
C VAL A 16 14.69 1.92 -8.33
N CYS A 17 14.62 1.28 -7.17
CA CYS A 17 13.74 0.12 -7.02
C CYS A 17 12.32 0.69 -7.00
N ALA A 18 11.66 0.70 -8.15
CA ALA A 18 10.24 1.04 -8.21
C ALA A 18 9.45 -0.11 -7.56
N GLY A 19 8.68 0.19 -6.51
CA GLY A 19 7.68 -0.73 -5.98
C GLY A 19 6.38 -0.55 -6.75
N LEU A 20 5.92 -1.58 -7.44
CA LEU A 20 4.60 -1.61 -8.07
C LEU A 20 3.55 -1.84 -6.99
N CYS A 21 2.55 -0.96 -6.89
CA CYS A 21 1.43 -1.13 -5.97
C CYS A 21 0.10 -1.26 -6.73
N SER A 22 -0.82 -2.10 -6.25
CA SER A 22 -2.12 -2.28 -6.88
C SER A 22 -3.21 -2.57 -5.86
N PHE A 23 -4.42 -2.10 -6.12
CA PHE A 23 -5.60 -2.52 -5.36
C PHE A 23 -6.03 -3.91 -5.82
N LEU A 24 -6.32 -4.78 -4.87
CA LEU A 24 -7.04 -6.01 -5.14
C LEU A 24 -8.43 -5.64 -5.67
N GLY A 25 -8.86 -6.20 -6.79
CA GLY A 25 -10.09 -5.77 -7.50
C GLY A 25 -11.39 -5.83 -6.68
N GLU A 26 -11.41 -6.55 -5.56
CA GLU A 26 -12.54 -6.63 -4.61
C GLU A 26 -12.32 -5.82 -3.30
N GLY A 27 -11.18 -5.13 -3.16
CA GLY A 27 -10.72 -4.55 -1.91
C GLY A 27 -10.72 -3.03 -1.90
N TYR A 28 -11.74 -2.35 -2.45
CA TYR A 28 -11.95 -0.92 -2.23
C TYR A 28 -12.86 -0.69 -1.02
N SER A 29 -12.61 0.38 -0.26
CA SER A 29 -13.50 0.81 0.81
C SER A 29 -14.86 1.25 0.25
N SER A 30 -15.92 0.94 0.99
CA SER A 30 -17.27 1.43 0.71
C SER A 30 -17.53 2.87 1.22
N GLN A 31 -16.66 3.38 2.10
CA GLN A 31 -16.84 4.68 2.77
C GLN A 31 -16.23 5.86 1.99
N LEU A 32 -15.33 5.59 1.05
CA LEU A 32 -14.58 6.59 0.29
C LEU A 32 -14.75 6.36 -1.21
N THR A 33 -14.70 7.42 -2.02
CA THR A 33 -14.68 7.21 -3.48
C THR A 33 -13.37 6.55 -3.90
N ILE A 34 -13.38 5.81 -5.01
CA ILE A 34 -12.17 5.20 -5.58
C ILE A 34 -11.09 6.25 -5.84
N GLN A 35 -11.48 7.46 -6.25
CA GLN A 35 -10.55 8.55 -6.53
C GLN A 35 -9.85 9.02 -5.24
N ASP A 36 -10.60 9.16 -4.15
CA ASP A 36 -10.02 9.58 -2.87
C ASP A 36 -9.13 8.50 -2.27
N GLN A 37 -9.53 7.24 -2.38
CA GLN A 37 -8.68 6.11 -1.96
C GLN A 37 -7.35 6.10 -2.72
N ARG A 38 -7.38 6.21 -4.05
CA ARG A 38 -6.16 6.28 -4.88
C ARG A 38 -5.31 7.50 -4.55
N HIS A 39 -5.95 8.65 -4.32
CA HIS A 39 -5.24 9.88 -3.95
C HIS A 39 -4.56 9.79 -2.59
N ILE A 40 -5.25 9.28 -1.56
CA ILE A 40 -4.72 9.05 -0.21
C ILE A 40 -3.51 8.13 -0.25
N ILE A 41 -3.65 6.98 -0.93
CA ILE A 41 -2.59 6.00 -1.05
C ILE A 41 -1.38 6.57 -1.82
N SER A 42 -1.62 7.27 -2.93
CA SER A 42 -0.56 7.93 -3.70
C SER A 42 0.20 8.95 -2.84
N LEU A 43 -0.50 9.75 -2.04
CA LEU A 43 0.13 10.71 -1.14
C LEU A 43 0.97 10.02 -0.06
N ALA A 44 0.44 8.94 0.54
CA ALA A 44 1.15 8.17 1.56
C ALA A 44 2.47 7.58 1.02
N PHE A 45 2.44 6.95 -0.16
CA PHE A 45 3.65 6.42 -0.79
C PHE A 45 4.62 7.51 -1.22
N ARG A 46 4.13 8.65 -1.71
CA ARG A 46 4.98 9.80 -1.99
C ARG A 46 5.73 10.27 -0.75
N MET A 47 5.08 10.37 0.41
CA MET A 47 5.75 10.75 1.66
C MET A 47 6.89 9.78 2.02
N TRP A 48 6.74 8.48 1.74
CA TRP A 48 7.82 7.51 1.90
C TRP A 48 8.96 7.71 0.89
N SER A 49 8.64 8.02 -0.37
CA SER A 49 9.64 8.37 -1.38
C SER A 49 10.43 9.64 -1.04
N GLU A 50 9.87 10.56 -0.27
CA GLU A 50 10.57 11.78 0.17
C GLU A 50 11.72 11.49 1.15
N VAL A 51 11.72 10.32 1.81
CA VAL A 51 12.73 9.93 2.81
C VAL A 51 13.43 8.61 2.51
N SER A 52 13.18 8.02 1.34
CA SER A 52 13.77 6.75 0.91
C SER A 52 14.14 6.79 -0.59
N PRO A 53 15.05 5.93 -1.07
CA PRO A 53 15.38 5.85 -2.50
C PRO A 53 14.33 5.08 -3.32
N LEU A 54 13.16 4.77 -2.73
CA LEU A 54 12.10 4.01 -3.37
C LEU A 54 11.13 4.95 -4.09
N GLU A 55 10.74 4.58 -5.30
CA GLU A 55 9.58 5.17 -5.98
C GLU A 55 8.45 4.16 -5.97
N PHE A 56 7.21 4.62 -5.86
CA PHE A 56 6.05 3.76 -5.90
C PHE A 56 5.18 4.15 -7.09
N ILE A 57 4.77 3.14 -7.87
CA ILE A 57 3.97 3.33 -9.07
C ILE A 57 2.72 2.47 -8.93
N GLU A 58 1.55 3.10 -9.09
CA GLU A 58 0.31 2.36 -9.15
C GLU A 58 0.22 1.59 -10.47
N ASP A 59 0.06 0.27 -10.38
CA ASP A 59 -0.14 -0.62 -11.52
C ASP A 59 -1.59 -1.12 -11.55
N THR A 60 -2.29 -0.82 -12.63
CA THR A 60 -3.68 -1.27 -12.85
C THR A 60 -3.83 -2.26 -13.99
N SER A 61 -2.71 -2.76 -14.52
CA SER A 61 -2.68 -3.55 -15.76
C SER A 61 -1.99 -4.88 -15.60
N SER A 62 -0.94 -4.95 -14.78
CA SER A 62 -0.16 -6.16 -14.60
C SER A 62 -0.92 -7.19 -13.78
N PRO A 63 -0.65 -8.48 -13.96
CA PRO A 63 -1.15 -9.51 -13.06
C PRO A 63 -0.75 -9.21 -11.61
N LEU A 64 -1.66 -9.46 -10.66
CA LEU A 64 -1.39 -9.24 -9.22
C LEU A 64 -0.18 -10.01 -8.68
N ALA A 65 0.23 -11.09 -9.35
CA ALA A 65 1.42 -11.87 -8.99
C ALA A 65 2.73 -11.12 -9.28
N ASP A 66 2.70 -10.11 -10.15
CA ASP A 66 3.85 -9.30 -10.55
C ASP A 66 3.91 -7.96 -9.81
N VAL A 67 2.96 -7.68 -8.92
CA VAL A 67 2.86 -6.45 -8.11
C VAL A 67 3.57 -6.65 -6.77
N ASP A 68 4.41 -5.70 -6.39
CA ASP A 68 5.21 -5.76 -5.15
C ASP A 68 4.38 -5.49 -3.88
N ILE A 69 3.37 -4.62 -3.98
CA ILE A 69 2.51 -4.23 -2.86
C ILE A 69 1.04 -4.35 -3.26
N LYS A 70 0.29 -5.21 -2.57
CA LYS A 70 -1.15 -5.35 -2.80
C LYS A 70 -1.91 -4.70 -1.68
N LEU A 71 -2.91 -3.90 -2.05
CA LEU A 71 -3.73 -3.15 -1.11
C LEU A 71 -5.15 -3.68 -1.13
N GLY A 72 -5.80 -3.75 0.04
CA GLY A 72 -7.22 -4.06 0.09
C GLY A 72 -7.90 -3.59 1.37
N PHE A 73 -9.17 -3.25 1.25
CA PHE A 73 -10.06 -2.98 2.37
C PHE A 73 -10.92 -4.22 2.66
N GLY A 74 -11.22 -4.49 3.93
CA GLY A 74 -12.12 -5.58 4.29
C GLY A 74 -12.58 -5.51 5.74
N THR A 75 -13.61 -6.28 6.08
CA THR A 75 -14.15 -6.37 7.44
C THR A 75 -14.04 -7.79 7.95
N GLY A 76 -13.84 -7.96 9.26
CA GLY A 76 -13.71 -9.29 9.87
C GLY A 76 -12.76 -10.22 9.10
N ARG A 77 -13.28 -11.32 8.52
CA ARG A 77 -12.48 -12.22 7.67
C ARG A 77 -12.51 -11.70 6.24
N HIS A 78 -11.36 -11.35 5.70
CA HIS A 78 -11.22 -10.63 4.43
C HIS A 78 -10.10 -11.23 3.58
N LEU A 79 -10.21 -11.10 2.25
CA LEU A 79 -9.13 -11.28 1.26
C LEU A 79 -8.26 -12.55 1.39
N GLY A 80 -8.80 -13.64 1.96
CA GLY A 80 -8.02 -14.85 2.26
C GLY A 80 -6.98 -14.67 3.39
N CYS A 81 -7.02 -13.55 4.12
CA CYS A 81 -6.16 -13.25 5.24
C CYS A 81 -6.47 -14.18 6.44
N ASN A 82 -5.40 -14.60 7.13
CA ASN A 82 -5.49 -15.45 8.31
C ASN A 82 -5.78 -14.66 9.59
N GLN A 83 -5.49 -13.36 9.62
CA GLN A 83 -5.86 -12.48 10.73
C GLN A 83 -7.17 -11.78 10.43
N LYS A 84 -8.12 -11.97 11.34
CA LYS A 84 -9.42 -11.35 11.27
C LYS A 84 -9.32 -9.95 11.88
N PHE A 85 -9.93 -8.96 11.24
CA PHE A 85 -10.16 -7.66 11.88
C PHE A 85 -11.14 -7.78 13.05
N ASP A 86 -10.99 -6.87 14.02
CA ASP A 86 -11.75 -6.86 15.27
C ASP A 86 -12.91 -5.87 15.28
N GLY A 87 -13.12 -5.14 14.18
CA GLY A 87 -14.14 -4.12 14.03
C GLY A 87 -13.67 -2.77 14.60
N THR A 88 -14.59 -1.82 14.71
CA THR A 88 -14.26 -0.42 15.00
C THR A 88 -13.48 -0.20 16.32
N GLY A 89 -12.45 0.64 16.24
CA GLY A 89 -11.79 1.31 17.36
C GLY A 89 -10.47 0.70 17.83
N ARG A 90 -9.92 -0.30 17.12
CA ARG A 90 -8.71 -1.02 17.57
C ARG A 90 -7.71 -1.24 16.45
N GLU A 91 -7.95 -2.18 15.54
CA GLU A 91 -7.03 -2.49 14.43
C GLU A 91 -7.42 -1.73 13.16
N PHE A 92 -6.65 -0.69 12.79
CA PHE A 92 -6.93 0.10 11.58
C PHE A 92 -6.46 -0.55 10.28
N ALA A 93 -5.36 -1.30 10.37
CA ALA A 93 -4.72 -1.95 9.24
C ALA A 93 -3.67 -2.94 9.74
N HIS A 94 -3.31 -3.88 8.87
CA HIS A 94 -2.14 -4.71 9.04
C HIS A 94 -1.41 -4.91 7.71
N ALA A 95 -0.15 -5.33 7.79
CA ALA A 95 0.64 -5.70 6.63
C ALA A 95 1.36 -7.01 6.89
N TRP A 96 1.44 -7.86 5.88
CA TRP A 96 2.23 -9.10 5.92
C TRP A 96 3.57 -8.95 5.20
N PHE A 97 4.46 -9.92 5.47
CA PHE A 97 5.71 -10.04 4.75
C PHE A 97 5.42 -10.25 3.25
N LEU A 98 6.08 -9.48 2.39
CA LEU A 98 5.88 -9.38 0.92
C LEU A 98 4.82 -8.38 0.43
N GLY A 99 4.43 -7.38 1.24
CA GLY A 99 3.77 -6.18 0.71
C GLY A 99 2.25 -6.26 0.58
N ASP A 100 1.60 -7.27 1.15
CA ASP A 100 0.14 -7.29 1.25
C ASP A 100 -0.30 -6.44 2.46
N ILE A 101 -0.97 -5.31 2.21
CA ILE A 101 -1.48 -4.37 3.21
C ILE A 101 -2.99 -4.38 3.17
N HIS A 102 -3.62 -4.63 4.31
CA HIS A 102 -5.07 -4.59 4.46
C HIS A 102 -5.50 -3.52 5.45
N PHE A 103 -6.61 -2.84 5.14
CA PHE A 103 -7.24 -1.82 5.98
C PHE A 103 -8.60 -2.34 6.47
N ASP A 104 -8.93 -2.09 7.74
CA ASP A 104 -10.23 -2.46 8.30
C ASP A 104 -11.31 -1.47 7.81
N ASP A 105 -12.26 -1.98 7.02
CA ASP A 105 -13.38 -1.17 6.49
C ASP A 105 -14.51 -0.98 7.52
N ASP A 106 -14.41 -1.55 8.72
CA ASP A 106 -15.28 -1.25 9.87
C ASP A 106 -14.81 0.01 10.62
N GLU A 107 -13.62 0.54 10.31
CA GLU A 107 -13.10 1.78 10.89
C GLU A 107 -13.64 3.03 10.19
N HIS A 108 -13.75 4.14 10.92
CA HIS A 108 -14.21 5.39 10.34
C HIS A 108 -13.10 6.06 9.51
N LEU A 109 -13.16 5.90 8.18
CA LEU A 109 -12.18 6.45 7.26
C LEU A 109 -12.46 7.92 6.94
N LEU A 110 -11.48 8.78 7.18
CA LEU A 110 -11.61 10.22 6.97
C LEU A 110 -11.09 10.65 5.60
N HIS A 111 -11.85 11.54 4.96
CA HIS A 111 -11.42 12.23 3.76
C HIS A 111 -10.21 13.13 4.03
N LEU A 112 -9.31 13.28 3.04
CA LEU A 112 -8.13 14.16 3.16
C LEU A 112 -8.50 15.60 3.53
N THR A 113 -9.63 16.10 3.04
CA THR A 113 -10.14 17.44 3.33
C THR A 113 -10.38 17.67 4.83
N LEU A 114 -10.65 16.61 5.60
CA LEU A 114 -10.83 16.63 7.06
C LEU A 114 -9.55 16.22 7.82
N ALA A 115 -8.59 15.57 7.16
CA ALA A 115 -7.43 14.93 7.80
C ALA A 115 -6.15 15.78 7.84
N VAL A 116 -6.10 16.95 7.18
CA VAL A 116 -4.90 17.82 7.10
C VAL A 116 -4.36 18.20 8.49
N GLY A 117 -5.20 18.24 9.53
CA GLY A 117 -4.78 18.50 10.92
C GLY A 117 -4.34 17.26 11.73
N SER A 118 -4.70 16.04 11.29
CA SER A 118 -4.55 14.80 12.06
C SER A 118 -3.47 13.86 11.50
N ALA A 119 -3.13 14.02 10.21
CA ALA A 119 -2.19 13.16 9.50
C ALA A 119 -0.77 13.20 10.09
N CYS A 120 -0.32 14.35 10.61
CA CYS A 120 1.02 14.49 11.19
C CYS A 120 1.20 13.69 12.51
N SER A 121 0.10 13.33 13.19
CA SER A 121 0.13 12.73 14.53
C SER A 121 0.06 11.20 14.55
N LYS A 122 -0.34 10.55 13.44
CA LYS A 122 -0.69 9.11 13.44
C LYS A 122 0.30 8.20 12.71
N TRP A 123 1.40 8.73 12.16
CA TRP A 123 2.47 7.96 11.51
C TRP A 123 3.36 7.13 12.46
N GLN A 124 2.92 6.90 13.70
CA GLN A 124 3.66 6.08 14.69
C GLN A 124 3.33 4.58 14.66
N CYS A 125 2.43 4.08 13.79
CA CYS A 125 2.00 2.67 13.81
C CYS A 125 2.63 1.76 12.72
N MET A 126 3.89 1.98 12.34
CA MET A 126 4.65 1.01 11.50
C MET A 126 6.09 0.81 12.00
N ARG A 127 6.27 0.68 13.33
CA ARG A 127 7.50 0.14 13.92
C ARG A 127 7.24 -1.24 14.50
#